data_AF-A0A382MCF0-F1
#
_entry.id   AF-A0A382MCF0-F1
#
_cell.length_a   1.000
_cell.length_b   1.000
_cell.length_c   1.000
_cell.angle_alpha   90.00
_cell.angle_beta   90.00
_cell.angle_gamma   90.00
#
_symmetry.space_group_name_H-M   'P 1'
#
loop_
_entity.id
_entity.type
_entity.pdbx_description
1 polymer ?
#
loop_
_entity_poly.entity_id
_entity_poly.type
_entity_poly.pdbx_seq_one_letter_code
_entity_poly.pdbx_strand_id
1 'polypeptide(L)'
;VWRLQRVQDEDAFVFQEMANKGHYRRVGGTRQGIYVCSPSGILLSSINSLNPDDVLEMIKSGLDKWNALPFSERQISSDFKPKVRHRWENSYPSQGMVLNLSKIDLFTDPPVQSERSDRWNI
;
A
#
# COMPACT_ATOMS: atom_id res chain seq x y z
N VAL A 1 0.52 2.40 -9.27
CA VAL A 1 1.18 1.07 -9.20
C VAL A 1 1.91 0.67 -10.49
N TRP A 2 1.43 1.03 -11.70
CA TRP A 2 2.07 0.62 -12.97
C TRP A 2 3.58 0.86 -13.05
N ARG A 3 4.05 2.05 -12.62
CA ARG A 3 5.50 2.36 -12.57
C ARG A 3 6.27 1.34 -11.74
N LEU A 4 5.87 1.17 -10.47
CA LEU A 4 6.54 0.28 -9.51
C LEU A 4 6.61 -1.18 -10.00
N GLN A 5 5.70 -1.62 -10.86
CA GLN A 5 5.70 -2.98 -11.41
C GLN A 5 6.72 -3.21 -12.52
N ARG A 6 7.22 -2.17 -13.19
CA ARG A 6 7.94 -2.29 -14.47
C ARG A 6 9.26 -1.54 -14.56
N VAL A 7 9.43 -0.45 -13.80
CA VAL A 7 10.66 0.35 -13.90
C VAL A 7 11.79 -0.24 -13.06
N GLN A 8 13.01 0.16 -13.37
CA GLN A 8 14.25 -0.27 -12.71
C GLN A 8 14.80 0.81 -11.77
N ASP A 9 13.92 1.34 -10.91
CA ASP A 9 14.26 2.30 -9.87
C ASP A 9 14.40 1.61 -8.51
N GLU A 10 15.16 2.20 -7.59
CA GLU A 10 15.39 1.67 -6.23
C GLU A 10 14.08 1.35 -5.50
N ASP A 11 13.09 2.25 -5.57
CA ASP A 11 11.79 2.07 -4.92
C ASP A 11 10.91 1.01 -5.62
N ALA A 12 11.05 0.88 -6.94
CA ALA A 12 10.40 -0.16 -7.72
C ALA A 12 10.99 -1.54 -7.39
N PHE A 13 12.30 -1.65 -7.18
CA PHE A 13 12.93 -2.90 -6.76
C PHE A 13 12.44 -3.35 -5.38
N VAL A 14 12.36 -2.45 -4.39
CA VAL A 14 11.81 -2.77 -3.07
C VAL A 14 10.39 -3.34 -3.18
N PHE A 15 9.52 -2.68 -3.94
CA PHE A 15 8.16 -3.16 -4.17
C PHE A 15 8.13 -4.51 -4.91
N GLN A 16 8.92 -4.66 -5.98
CA GLN A 16 8.94 -5.87 -6.80
C GLN A 16 9.45 -7.09 -6.02
N GLU A 17 10.53 -6.94 -5.26
CA GLU A 17 11.09 -7.99 -4.41
C GLU A 17 10.10 -8.48 -3.35
N MET A 18 9.39 -7.55 -2.71
CA MET A 18 8.33 -7.86 -1.76
C MET A 18 7.15 -8.55 -2.46
N ALA A 19 6.64 -7.99 -3.56
CA ALA A 19 5.48 -8.50 -4.27
C ALA A 19 5.72 -9.87 -4.92
N ASN A 20 6.95 -10.17 -5.34
CA ASN A 20 7.35 -11.48 -5.88
C ASN A 20 7.20 -12.62 -4.85
N LYS A 21 7.23 -12.31 -3.54
CA LYS A 21 7.00 -13.26 -2.45
C LYS A 21 5.52 -13.43 -2.11
N GLY A 22 4.66 -12.59 -2.69
CA GLY A 22 3.23 -12.52 -2.40
C GLY A 22 2.40 -13.62 -3.06
N HIS A 23 1.10 -13.33 -3.16
CA HIS A 23 0.08 -14.20 -3.75
C HIS A 23 0.28 -14.42 -5.26
N TYR A 24 1.06 -13.58 -5.94
CA TYR A 24 1.47 -13.79 -7.33
C TYR A 24 2.93 -14.22 -7.43
N ARG A 25 3.15 -15.52 -7.66
CA ARG A 25 4.49 -16.13 -7.81
C ARG A 25 4.95 -16.28 -9.26
N ARG A 26 4.11 -15.92 -10.24
CA ARG A 26 4.41 -16.08 -11.67
C ARG A 26 5.16 -14.87 -12.20
N VAL A 27 6.35 -15.10 -12.74
CA VAL A 27 7.16 -14.09 -13.44
C VAL A 27 6.34 -13.49 -14.60
N GLY A 28 6.23 -12.17 -14.65
CA GLY A 28 5.48 -11.44 -15.68
C GLY A 28 3.98 -11.25 -15.41
N GLY A 29 3.46 -11.76 -14.28
CA GLY A 29 2.07 -11.52 -13.84
C GLY A 29 1.83 -10.10 -13.31
N THR A 30 0.56 -9.75 -13.10
CA THR A 30 0.21 -8.52 -12.40
C THR A 30 0.63 -8.65 -10.93
N ARG A 31 1.07 -7.54 -10.32
CA ARG A 31 1.36 -7.46 -8.87
C ARG A 31 0.25 -6.71 -8.14
N GLN A 32 -0.97 -6.75 -8.68
CA GLN A 32 -2.14 -6.11 -8.10
C GLN A 32 -2.59 -6.90 -6.87
N GLY A 33 -2.95 -6.21 -5.80
CA GLY A 33 -3.41 -6.83 -4.58
C GLY A 33 -3.10 -5.96 -3.36
N ILE A 34 -3.44 -6.50 -2.20
CA ILE A 34 -3.25 -5.86 -0.90
C ILE A 34 -2.07 -6.58 -0.22
N TYR A 35 -1.17 -5.79 0.37
CA TYR A 35 0.04 -6.28 1.00
C TYR A 35 0.16 -5.68 2.40
N VAL A 36 0.57 -6.51 3.35
CA VAL A 36 1.02 -6.09 4.68
C VAL A 36 2.51 -6.39 4.76
N CYS A 37 3.31 -5.37 5.03
CA CYS A 37 4.77 -5.49 5.09
C CYS A 37 5.36 -4.66 6.23
N SER A 38 6.55 -5.05 6.69
CA SER A 38 7.33 -4.27 7.65
C SER A 38 7.96 -3.02 6.99
N PRO A 39 8.42 -2.02 7.78
CA PRO A 39 9.22 -0.91 7.26
C PRO A 39 10.49 -1.34 6.52
N SER A 40 11.09 -2.48 6.90
CA SER A 40 12.24 -3.08 6.21
C SER A 40 11.88 -3.79 4.90
N GLY A 41 10.59 -3.88 4.54
CA GLY A 41 10.11 -4.51 3.32
C GLY A 41 9.85 -6.02 3.44
N ILE A 42 9.84 -6.57 4.66
CA ILE A 42 9.47 -7.98 4.89
C ILE A 42 7.98 -8.14 4.62
N LEU A 43 7.63 -9.05 3.72
CA LEU A 43 6.25 -9.41 3.46
C LEU A 43 5.68 -10.24 4.63
N LEU A 44 4.56 -9.81 5.18
CA LEU A 44 3.86 -10.50 6.27
C LEU A 44 2.65 -11.27 5.74
N SER A 45 1.81 -10.60 4.97
CA SER A 45 0.66 -11.22 4.31
C SER A 45 0.30 -10.48 3.04
N SER A 46 -0.38 -11.16 2.12
CA SER A 46 -0.92 -10.52 0.92
C SER A 46 -2.06 -11.33 0.34
N ILE A 47 -2.94 -10.66 -0.40
CA ILE A 47 -4.05 -11.28 -1.14
C ILE A 47 -4.39 -10.43 -2.36
N ASN A 48 -4.95 -11.04 -3.39
CA ASN A 48 -5.71 -10.32 -4.41
C ASN A 48 -7.17 -10.78 -4.34
N SER A 49 -7.96 -10.10 -3.54
CA SER A 49 -9.39 -10.33 -3.38
C SER A 49 -10.10 -8.99 -3.21
N LEU A 50 -11.33 -8.91 -3.73
CA LEU A 50 -12.26 -7.81 -3.47
C LEU A 50 -13.24 -8.15 -2.34
N ASN A 51 -13.19 -9.38 -1.80
CA ASN A 51 -14.02 -9.78 -0.68
C ASN A 51 -13.49 -9.16 0.63
N PRO A 52 -14.26 -8.32 1.32
CA PRO A 52 -13.81 -7.65 2.53
C PRO A 52 -13.44 -8.61 3.66
N ASP A 53 -14.12 -9.75 3.77
CA ASP A 53 -13.86 -10.73 4.83
C ASP A 53 -12.51 -11.42 4.63
N ASP A 54 -12.21 -11.84 3.39
CA ASP A 54 -10.91 -12.44 3.05
C ASP A 54 -9.76 -11.45 3.29
N VAL A 55 -9.99 -10.17 2.98
CA VAL A 55 -9.01 -9.09 3.21
C VAL A 55 -8.81 -8.87 4.70
N LEU A 56 -9.88 -8.85 5.49
CA LEU A 56 -9.80 -8.70 6.93
C LEU A 56 -9.01 -9.85 7.58
N GLU A 57 -9.29 -11.10 7.20
CA GLU A 57 -8.56 -12.27 7.70
C GLU A 57 -7.07 -12.22 7.30
N MET A 58 -6.77 -11.80 6.07
CA MET A 58 -5.39 -11.59 5.63
C MET A 58 -4.66 -10.51 6.45
N ILE A 59 -5.35 -9.41 6.79
CA ILE A 59 -4.80 -8.34 7.62
C ILE A 59 -4.56 -8.84 9.05
N LYS A 60 -5.49 -9.59 9.65
CA LYS A 60 -5.31 -10.21 10.98
C LYS A 60 -4.09 -11.13 11.00
N SER A 61 -3.95 -11.99 10.00
CA SER A 61 -2.76 -12.85 9.86
C SER A 61 -1.46 -12.04 9.72
N GLY A 62 -1.51 -10.91 9.00
CA GLY A 62 -0.38 -9.98 8.89
C GLY A 62 -0.02 -9.33 10.23
N LEU A 63 -1.03 -8.94 11.01
CA LEU A 63 -0.87 -8.36 12.34
C LEU A 63 -0.26 -9.36 13.33
N ASP A 64 -0.66 -10.62 13.29
CA ASP A 64 -0.05 -11.66 14.13
C ASP A 64 1.44 -11.82 13.83
N LYS A 65 1.79 -11.85 12.54
CA LYS A 65 3.20 -11.90 12.09
C LYS A 65 3.98 -10.64 12.47
N TRP A 66 3.36 -9.47 12.37
CA TRP A 66 3.93 -8.21 12.85
C TRP A 66 4.24 -8.29 14.35
N ASN A 67 3.30 -8.80 15.14
CA ASN A 67 3.47 -8.97 16.58
C ASN A 67 4.50 -10.04 16.97
N ALA A 68 4.85 -10.94 16.06
CA ALA A 68 5.95 -11.89 16.21
C ALA A 68 7.31 -11.35 15.76
N LEU A 69 7.37 -10.24 15.00
CA LEU A 69 8.63 -9.67 14.54
C LEU A 69 9.46 -9.09 15.70
N PRO A 70 10.79 -9.19 15.66
CA PRO A 70 11.67 -8.41 16.55
C PRO A 70 11.41 -6.91 16.42
N PHE A 71 11.62 -6.16 17.51
CA PHE A 71 11.42 -4.71 17.52
C PHE A 71 12.24 -3.97 16.44
N SER A 72 13.46 -4.44 16.19
CA SER A 72 14.35 -3.90 15.15
C SER A 72 13.74 -3.97 13.74
N GLU A 73 12.90 -4.97 13.45
CA GLU A 73 12.24 -5.13 12.16
C GLU A 73 10.94 -4.33 12.04
N ARG A 74 10.41 -3.84 13.17
CA ARG A 74 9.22 -2.98 13.22
C ARG A 74 9.56 -1.50 13.09
N GLN A 75 10.84 -1.16 13.12
CA GLN A 75 11.31 0.20 13.01
C GLN A 75 12.07 0.39 11.70
N ILE A 76 11.96 1.60 11.15
CA ILE A 76 12.89 2.06 10.15
C ILE A 76 14.08 2.71 10.86
N SER A 77 15.28 2.55 10.30
CA SER A 77 16.45 3.19 10.87
C SER A 77 16.27 4.72 10.90
N SER A 78 16.68 5.37 11.98
CA SER A 78 16.51 6.81 12.18
C SER A 78 17.30 7.66 11.19
N ASP A 79 18.34 7.10 10.58
CA ASP A 79 19.15 7.70 9.53
C ASP A 79 18.61 7.42 8.11
N PHE A 80 17.50 6.68 7.97
CA PHE A 80 16.92 6.38 6.67
C PHE A 80 16.43 7.65 5.99
N LYS A 81 17.09 8.01 4.88
CA LYS A 81 16.68 9.11 4.00
C LYS A 81 16.08 8.55 2.73
N PRO A 82 14.77 8.73 2.49
CA PRO A 82 14.15 8.25 1.27
C PRO A 82 14.75 8.98 0.07
N LYS A 83 15.37 8.24 -0.85
CA LYS A 83 15.85 8.75 -2.14
C LYS A 83 14.72 8.67 -3.16
N VAL A 84 13.88 9.70 -3.21
CA VAL A 84 12.74 9.72 -4.14
C VAL A 84 13.17 10.30 -5.48
N ARG A 85 13.27 9.46 -6.51
CA ARG A 85 13.63 9.90 -7.88
C ARG A 85 12.45 10.53 -8.61
N HIS A 86 11.25 9.96 -8.43
CA HIS A 86 10.04 10.35 -9.14
C HIS A 86 8.98 10.87 -8.17
N ARG A 87 9.05 12.16 -7.86
CA ARG A 87 8.04 12.94 -7.17
C ARG A 87 7.19 13.67 -8.20
N TRP A 88 5.88 13.49 -8.17
CA TRP A 88 4.96 14.24 -9.03
C TRP A 88 5.00 15.74 -8.68
N GLU A 89 5.35 16.06 -7.43
CA GLU A 89 5.60 17.40 -6.91
C GLU A 89 6.74 18.10 -7.66
N ASN A 90 7.70 17.36 -8.22
CA ASN A 90 8.77 17.93 -9.05
C ASN A 90 8.28 18.32 -10.46
N SER A 91 7.05 17.95 -10.81
CA SER A 91 6.42 18.27 -12.10
C SER A 91 5.42 19.42 -11.97
N TYR A 92 5.43 20.16 -10.87
CA TYR A 92 4.55 21.31 -10.71
C TYR A 92 4.86 22.41 -11.74
N PRO A 93 3.82 23.03 -12.32
CA PRO A 93 4.02 24.17 -13.23
C PRO A 93 4.62 25.35 -12.47
N SER A 94 5.63 26.02 -13.04
CA SER A 94 6.36 27.12 -12.41
C SER A 94 5.50 28.32 -12.02
N GLN A 95 4.36 28.52 -12.69
CA GLN A 95 3.36 29.54 -12.40
C GLN A 95 1.91 29.03 -12.55
N GLY A 96 1.69 27.72 -12.33
CA GLY A 96 0.35 27.15 -12.41
C GLY A 96 -0.29 26.93 -11.04
N MET A 97 -1.61 26.90 -11.02
CA MET A 97 -2.38 26.55 -9.83
C MET A 97 -2.43 25.01 -9.70
N VAL A 98 -2.01 24.50 -8.55
CA VAL A 98 -2.16 23.08 -8.20
C VAL A 98 -3.46 22.94 -7.42
N LEU A 99 -4.42 22.19 -7.97
CA LEU A 99 -5.64 21.81 -7.24
C LEU A 99 -5.38 20.50 -6.50
N ASN A 100 -5.36 20.55 -5.18
CA ASN A 100 -5.29 19.37 -4.34
C ASN A 100 -6.71 18.98 -3.92
N LEU A 101 -7.22 17.88 -4.46
CA LEU A 101 -8.53 17.34 -4.09
C LEU A 101 -8.33 16.17 -3.13
N SER A 102 -8.76 16.36 -1.88
CA SER A 102 -8.89 15.28 -0.92
C SER A 102 -10.36 14.89 -0.83
N LYS A 103 -10.68 13.66 -1.22
CA LYS A 103 -12.00 13.07 -0.97
C LYS A 103 -11.88 12.17 0.26
N ILE A 104 -12.60 12.54 1.32
CA ILE A 104 -12.75 11.71 2.51
C ILE A 104 -14.25 11.45 2.63
N ASP A 105 -14.65 10.18 2.68
CA ASP A 105 -16.03 9.84 3.00
C ASP A 105 -16.25 10.17 4.48
N LEU A 106 -17.03 11.22 4.74
CA LEU A 106 -17.59 11.43 6.07
C LEU A 106 -18.69 10.39 6.24
N PHE A 107 -18.66 9.67 7.35
CA PHE A 107 -19.59 8.57 7.59
C PHE A 107 -21.08 9.01 7.52
N THR A 108 -21.37 10.32 7.53
CA THR A 108 -22.55 11.04 6.96
C THR A 108 -22.46 12.55 7.32
N ASP A 109 -23.41 13.40 6.86
CA ASP A 109 -23.65 14.73 7.48
C ASP A 109 -25.16 15.08 7.62
N PRO A 110 -25.77 14.90 8.82
CA PRO A 110 -25.18 14.26 9.97
C PRO A 110 -25.19 12.72 9.85
N PRO A 111 -24.16 12.03 10.37
CA PRO A 111 -24.25 10.80 11.17
C PRO A 111 -25.32 9.67 11.06
N VAL A 112 -26.02 9.30 9.97
CA VAL A 112 -27.08 8.26 10.04
C VAL A 112 -26.54 6.81 9.92
N GLN A 113 -26.50 6.09 11.05
CA GLN A 113 -25.96 4.72 11.16
C GLN A 113 -26.79 3.60 10.51
N SER A 114 -28.05 3.83 10.15
CA SER A 114 -28.95 2.78 9.65
C SER A 114 -28.78 2.46 8.16
N GLU A 115 -28.08 3.30 7.39
CA GLU A 115 -27.90 3.14 5.95
C GLU A 115 -26.43 2.91 5.61
N ARG A 116 -25.89 1.75 6.00
CA ARG A 116 -24.66 1.24 5.38
C ARG A 116 -24.99 0.82 3.95
N SER A 117 -24.69 1.67 2.97
CA SER A 117 -24.71 1.28 1.56
C SER A 117 -23.63 0.22 1.29
N ASP A 118 -24.04 -0.94 0.77
CA ASP A 118 -23.24 -2.14 0.44
C ASP A 118 -22.17 -1.95 -0.65
N ARG A 119 -21.71 -0.73 -0.90
CA ARG A 119 -20.77 -0.44 -1.98
C ARG A 119 -19.82 0.63 -1.52
N TRP A 120 -18.52 0.34 -1.50
CA TRP A 120 -17.49 1.15 -2.16
C TRP A 120 -16.21 0.31 -2.28
N ASN A 121 -15.99 -0.24 -3.48
CA ASN A 121 -14.65 -0.58 -3.98
C ASN A 121 -14.10 0.69 -4.64
N ILE A 122 -12.94 1.17 -4.17
CA ILE A 122 -11.96 1.95 -4.94
C ILE A 122 -10.61 1.28 -4.76
#